data_AF-A0A7S4M7U7-F1
#
_entry.id   AF-A0A7S4M7U7-F1
#
_cell.length_a   1.000
_cell.length_b   1.000
_cell.length_c   1.000
_cell.angle_alpha   90.00
_cell.angle_beta   90.00
_cell.angle_gamma   90.00
#
_symmetry.space_group_name_H-M   'P 1'
#
loop_
_entity.id
_entity.type
_entity.pdbx_description
1 polymer ?
#
loop_
_entity_poly.entity_id
_entity_poly.type
_entity_poly.pdbx_seq_one_letter_code
_entity_poly.pdbx_strand_id
1 'polypeptide(L)'
;MNGHSYITLRERIAKFRSKGWINALEEAEQLQLLRVAESSKDSSAAEQILRSLEFVEKKNLPRNTEGSNSNRVGSRSGSKKHDEEEDPNVTKMNLNHYDDTSATTSDIAQKRAMKNSHIIPFLHTIDYSGKPEGLRDLFVEMCFFARLGFLQPPSCLSCAFLDAKLSRDGDNSNRVVCRCPVVWRKDATQSLHPDRLGGDASDSGIVITTCTTAQAWMRDEVVEGFCWDRKLRKLVPSH
;
A
#
# COMPACT_ATOMS: atom_id res chain seq x y z
N MET A 1 -25.37 24.80 7.52
CA MET A 1 -24.22 25.60 8.02
C MET A 1 -24.44 27.06 7.70
N ASN A 2 -24.37 27.94 8.70
CA ASN A 2 -24.61 29.38 8.55
C ASN A 2 -23.36 30.08 7.99
N GLY A 3 -23.52 31.20 7.28
CA GLY A 3 -22.42 31.98 6.66
C GLY A 3 -21.25 32.33 7.60
N HIS A 4 -21.48 32.40 8.92
CA HIS A 4 -20.42 32.55 9.92
C HIS A 4 -19.40 31.41 9.98
N SER A 5 -19.77 30.19 9.59
CA SER A 5 -18.86 29.04 9.58
C SER A 5 -17.81 29.11 8.46
N TYR A 6 -18.11 29.82 7.36
CA TYR A 6 -17.19 29.92 6.21
C TYR A 6 -16.18 31.06 6.40
N ILE A 7 -16.59 32.16 7.02
CA ILE A 7 -15.71 33.28 7.38
C ILE A 7 -14.61 32.80 8.34
N THR A 8 -15.00 32.05 9.38
CA THR A 8 -14.05 31.49 10.36
C THR A 8 -13.07 30.50 9.72
N LEU A 9 -13.48 29.77 8.69
CA LEU A 9 -12.59 28.88 7.93
C LEU A 9 -11.55 29.66 7.12
N ARG A 10 -11.94 30.74 6.43
CA ARG A 10 -10.99 31.60 5.68
C ARG A 10 -9.91 32.17 6.59
N GLU A 11 -10.31 32.66 7.76
CA GLU A 11 -9.38 33.20 8.76
C GLU A 11 -8.42 32.11 9.28
N ARG A 12 -8.91 30.88 9.49
CA ARG A 12 -8.09 29.76 9.95
C ARG A 12 -7.07 29.34 8.89
N ILE A 13 -7.46 29.28 7.62
CA ILE A 13 -6.54 29.01 6.50
C ILE A 13 -5.43 30.08 6.45
N ALA A 14 -5.80 31.36 6.49
CA ALA A 14 -4.83 32.46 6.50
C ALA A 14 -3.87 32.41 7.70
N LYS A 15 -4.36 32.04 8.88
CA LYS A 15 -3.55 31.83 10.09
C LYS A 15 -2.55 30.69 9.93
N PHE A 16 -2.91 29.62 9.23
CA PHE A 16 -2.02 28.48 9.01
C PHE A 16 -0.93 28.84 8.01
N ARG A 17 -1.27 29.64 7.00
CA ARG A 17 -0.30 30.18 6.04
C ARG A 17 0.72 31.08 6.72
N SER A 18 0.27 32.02 7.57
CA SER A 18 1.18 32.95 8.27
C SER A 18 2.11 32.24 9.25
N LYS A 19 1.68 31.10 9.81
CA LYS A 19 2.52 30.22 10.63
C LYS A 19 3.47 29.32 9.83
N GLY A 20 3.38 29.32 8.50
CA GLY A 20 4.15 28.41 7.65
C GLY A 20 3.75 26.94 7.79
N TRP A 21 2.55 26.66 8.32
CA TRP A 21 2.05 25.29 8.51
C TRP A 21 1.49 24.69 7.22
N ILE A 22 1.09 25.55 6.28
CA ILE A 22 0.68 25.19 4.92
C ILE A 22 1.42 26.06 3.89
N ASN A 23 1.65 25.52 2.70
CA ASN A 23 2.27 26.21 1.57
C ASN A 23 1.23 27.01 0.74
N ALA A 24 1.69 27.80 -0.24
CA ALA A 24 0.81 28.64 -1.05
C ALA A 24 -0.14 27.83 -1.96
N LEU A 25 0.27 26.64 -2.38
CA LEU A 25 -0.55 25.74 -3.20
C LEU A 25 -1.67 25.14 -2.35
N GLU A 26 -1.35 24.63 -1.16
CA GLU A 26 -2.32 24.09 -0.19
C GLU A 26 -3.36 25.14 0.23
N GLU A 27 -2.93 26.39 0.43
CA GLU A 27 -3.83 27.52 0.70
C GLU A 27 -4.80 27.74 -0.47
N ALA A 28 -4.30 27.75 -1.71
CA ALA A 28 -5.14 27.94 -2.90
C ALA A 28 -6.17 26.81 -3.07
N GLU A 29 -5.77 25.56 -2.86
CA GLU A 29 -6.66 24.39 -2.91
C GLU A 29 -7.77 24.46 -1.85
N GLN A 30 -7.41 24.79 -0.60
CA GLN A 30 -8.39 24.91 0.49
C GLN A 30 -9.38 26.06 0.24
N LEU A 31 -8.91 27.19 -0.28
CA LEU A 31 -9.79 28.30 -0.66
C LEU A 31 -10.71 27.95 -1.82
N GLN A 32 -10.24 27.15 -2.79
CA GLN A 32 -11.06 26.69 -3.91
C GLN A 32 -12.15 25.73 -3.43
N LEU A 33 -11.83 24.77 -2.56
CA LEU A 33 -12.81 23.88 -1.94
C LEU A 33 -13.85 24.68 -1.13
N LEU A 34 -13.43 25.74 -0.44
CA LEU A 34 -14.33 26.58 0.32
C LEU A 34 -15.32 27.34 -0.57
N ARG A 35 -14.88 27.86 -1.72
CA ARG A 35 -15.79 28.49 -2.71
C ARG A 35 -16.81 27.50 -3.23
N VAL A 36 -16.40 26.26 -3.50
CA VAL A 36 -17.31 25.20 -3.95
C VAL A 36 -18.32 24.89 -2.85
N ALA A 37 -17.89 24.78 -1.60
CA ALA A 37 -18.77 24.55 -0.43
C ALA A 37 -19.78 25.68 -0.22
N GLU A 38 -19.34 26.95 -0.33
CA GLU A 38 -20.21 28.13 -0.23
C GLU A 38 -21.29 28.13 -1.33
N SER A 39 -20.92 27.77 -2.55
CA SER A 39 -21.84 27.77 -3.71
C SER A 39 -22.85 26.62 -3.68
N SER A 40 -22.44 25.44 -3.22
CA SER A 40 -23.26 24.23 -3.19
C SER A 40 -24.10 24.09 -1.91
N LYS A 41 -23.82 24.89 -0.87
CA LYS A 41 -24.32 24.70 0.50
C LYS A 41 -24.04 23.30 1.05
N ASP A 42 -23.10 22.58 0.46
CA ASP A 42 -22.71 21.23 0.86
C ASP A 42 -21.77 21.29 2.06
N SER A 43 -22.25 20.78 3.20
CA SER A 43 -21.48 20.70 4.46
C SER A 43 -20.28 19.77 4.35
N SER A 44 -20.31 18.81 3.41
CA SER A 44 -19.27 17.77 3.25
C SER A 44 -17.91 18.37 2.90
N ALA A 45 -17.88 19.34 1.99
CA ALA A 45 -16.64 20.02 1.59
C ALA A 45 -16.07 20.89 2.73
N ALA A 46 -16.92 21.56 3.49
CA ALA A 46 -16.50 22.34 4.66
C ALA A 46 -15.92 21.43 5.77
N GLU A 47 -16.51 20.26 5.99
CA GLU A 47 -16.01 19.26 6.93
C GLU A 47 -14.66 18.68 6.50
N GLN A 48 -14.45 18.47 5.20
CA GLN A 48 -13.17 18.02 4.67
C GLN A 48 -12.05 19.03 4.94
N ILE A 49 -12.33 20.33 4.77
CA ILE A 49 -11.39 21.42 5.08
C ILE A 49 -11.06 21.43 6.57
N LEU A 50 -12.08 21.29 7.45
CA LEU A 50 -11.89 21.25 8.89
C LEU A 50 -10.97 20.10 9.32
N ARG A 51 -11.23 18.88 8.83
CA ARG A 51 -10.39 17.71 9.16
C ARG A 51 -8.95 17.88 8.70
N SER A 52 -8.75 18.47 7.52
CA SER A 52 -7.41 18.75 6.98
C SER A 52 -6.65 19.74 7.86
N LEU A 53 -7.30 20.84 8.27
CA LEU A 53 -6.70 21.83 9.17
C LEU A 53 -6.42 21.25 10.57
N GLU A 54 -7.31 20.45 11.14
CA GLU A 54 -7.07 19.80 12.44
C GLU A 54 -5.85 18.87 12.42
N PHE A 55 -5.66 18.14 11.32
CA PHE A 55 -4.49 17.29 11.14
C PHE A 55 -3.18 18.10 11.10
N VAL A 56 -3.17 19.19 10.34
CA VAL A 56 -2.01 20.10 10.26
C VAL A 56 -1.70 20.72 11.62
N GLU A 57 -2.73 21.14 12.36
CA GLU A 57 -2.57 21.69 13.71
C GLU A 57 -1.97 20.66 14.67
N LYS A 58 -2.50 19.43 14.69
CA LYS A 58 -2.00 18.35 15.55
C LYS A 58 -0.55 17.96 15.24
N LYS A 59 -0.12 18.05 13.98
CA LYS A 59 1.25 17.77 13.56
C LYS A 59 2.23 18.86 14.00
N ASN A 60 1.78 20.12 14.05
CA ASN A 60 2.63 21.28 14.29
C ASN A 60 2.53 21.84 15.73
N LEU A 61 1.65 21.32 16.58
CA LEU A 61 1.68 21.65 18.00
C LEU A 61 2.95 21.07 18.66
N PRO A 62 3.68 21.87 19.47
CA PRO A 62 4.78 21.35 20.26
C PRO A 62 4.23 20.25 21.17
N ARG A 63 4.82 19.04 21.10
CA ARG A 63 4.57 18.00 22.10
C ARG A 63 5.03 18.57 23.44
N ASN A 64 4.08 18.97 24.29
CA ASN A 64 4.36 19.17 25.71
C ASN A 64 4.86 17.82 26.25
N THR A 65 6.18 17.71 26.39
CA THR A 65 6.83 16.70 27.21
C THR A 65 6.55 17.03 28.67
N GLU A 66 5.37 16.63 29.14
CA GLU A 66 5.15 16.45 30.56
C GLU A 66 5.78 15.12 31.00
N GLY A 67 6.91 15.24 31.69
CA GLY A 67 7.27 14.41 32.83
C GLY A 67 7.64 12.94 32.59
N SER A 68 8.94 12.66 32.46
CA SER A 68 9.59 11.73 33.39
C SER A 68 11.10 11.83 33.31
N ASN A 69 11.64 12.60 34.25
CA ASN A 69 12.99 12.44 34.78
C ASN A 69 13.18 10.98 35.25
N SER A 70 14.21 10.32 34.73
CA SER A 70 14.99 9.39 35.55
C SER A 70 16.44 9.46 35.08
N ASN A 71 17.20 10.27 35.81
CA ASN A 71 18.64 10.20 35.87
C ASN A 71 19.05 8.79 36.33
N ARG A 72 19.80 8.07 35.49
CA ARG A 72 20.82 7.14 35.99
C ARG A 72 22.12 7.34 35.23
N VAL A 73 22.93 8.19 35.83
CA VAL A 73 24.39 8.17 35.75
C VAL A 73 24.87 6.77 36.16
N GLY A 74 25.74 6.19 35.35
CA GLY A 74 26.35 4.89 35.58
C GLY A 74 27.63 4.73 34.77
N SER A 75 28.63 5.55 35.07
CA SER A 75 30.01 5.32 34.64
C SER A 75 30.53 4.00 35.23
N ARG A 76 31.05 3.11 34.38
CA ARG A 76 32.12 2.19 34.78
C ARG A 76 32.88 1.65 33.58
N SER A 77 34.09 2.18 33.47
CA SER A 77 35.27 1.67 32.79
C SER A 77 35.60 0.22 33.18
N GLY A 78 36.11 -0.54 32.22
CA GLY A 78 36.64 -1.89 32.44
C GLY A 78 37.23 -2.49 31.17
N SER A 79 38.48 -2.15 30.88
CA SER A 79 39.34 -2.83 29.92
C SER A 79 39.44 -4.33 30.23
N LYS A 80 39.34 -5.18 29.21
CA LYS A 80 40.07 -6.45 29.18
C LYS A 80 40.35 -6.84 27.72
N LYS A 81 41.64 -6.88 27.41
CA LYS A 81 42.25 -7.58 26.29
C LYS A 81 42.05 -9.08 26.49
N HIS A 82 41.75 -9.81 25.43
CA HIS A 82 42.22 -11.18 25.27
C HIS A 82 42.43 -11.44 23.78
N ASP A 83 43.61 -11.95 23.51
CA ASP A 83 44.17 -12.27 22.21
C ASP A 83 43.55 -13.54 21.61
N GLU A 84 43.62 -13.58 20.27
CA GLU A 84 43.91 -14.72 19.38
C GLU A 84 43.35 -16.12 19.72
N GLU A 85 42.54 -16.66 18.79
CA GLU A 85 42.96 -17.87 18.07
C GLU A 85 42.18 -18.03 16.75
N GLU A 86 42.94 -18.32 15.69
CA GLU A 86 42.49 -18.70 14.36
C GLU A 86 41.83 -20.08 14.39
N ASP A 87 40.77 -20.29 13.59
CA ASP A 87 40.81 -21.38 12.59
C ASP A 87 39.66 -21.23 11.56
N PRO A 88 39.93 -21.33 10.25
CA PRO A 88 38.93 -21.31 9.20
C PRO A 88 38.65 -22.74 8.70
N ASN A 89 37.43 -23.25 8.87
CA ASN A 89 37.04 -24.46 8.14
C ASN A 89 35.55 -24.46 7.75
N VAL A 90 35.33 -24.13 6.48
CA VAL A 90 34.56 -24.89 5.48
C VAL A 90 33.25 -25.54 5.95
N THR A 91 32.14 -25.06 5.38
CA THR A 91 31.24 -25.91 4.57
C THR A 91 30.53 -25.04 3.53
N LYS A 92 31.12 -24.98 2.33
CA LYS A 92 30.42 -24.66 1.08
C LYS A 92 29.44 -25.80 0.83
N MET A 93 28.13 -25.56 0.87
CA MET A 93 27.18 -26.49 0.26
C MET A 93 27.14 -26.20 -1.23
N ASN A 94 27.62 -27.22 -1.94
CA ASN A 94 27.87 -27.26 -3.37
C ASN A 94 26.54 -27.35 -4.11
N LEU A 95 26.35 -26.39 -5.02
CA LEU A 95 25.42 -26.46 -6.13
C LEU A 95 26.08 -27.39 -7.16
N ASN A 96 25.43 -28.51 -7.51
CA ASN A 96 25.31 -29.02 -8.89
C ASN A 96 24.78 -30.45 -8.93
N HIS A 97 24.12 -30.73 -10.05
CA HIS A 97 24.10 -32.00 -10.78
C HIS A 97 22.88 -32.92 -10.58
N TYR A 98 21.89 -32.72 -11.47
CA TYR A 98 21.18 -33.81 -12.14
C TYR A 98 21.03 -33.43 -13.61
N ASP A 99 21.87 -34.00 -14.46
CA ASP A 99 21.57 -34.25 -15.88
C ASP A 99 20.88 -35.62 -15.93
N ASP A 100 19.66 -35.70 -16.49
CA ASP A 100 19.38 -36.19 -17.87
C ASP A 100 19.28 -37.73 -17.85
N THR A 101 18.37 -38.47 -18.50
CA THR A 101 17.59 -38.29 -19.71
C THR A 101 16.57 -39.46 -19.73
N SER A 102 15.30 -39.24 -20.08
CA SER A 102 14.45 -40.21 -20.80
C SER A 102 13.06 -39.60 -21.01
N ALA A 103 12.80 -39.02 -22.19
CA ALA A 103 12.28 -39.71 -23.37
C ALA A 103 10.77 -39.52 -23.52
N THR A 104 10.44 -38.58 -24.42
CA THR A 104 9.38 -38.69 -25.44
C THR A 104 8.00 -39.16 -24.96
N THR A 105 7.09 -38.20 -24.74
CA THR A 105 5.65 -38.25 -25.14
C THR A 105 4.79 -37.03 -24.73
N SER A 106 5.34 -35.94 -24.18
CA SER A 106 4.51 -34.81 -23.66
C SER A 106 4.52 -33.51 -24.48
N ASP A 107 5.34 -33.38 -25.53
CA ASP A 107 5.46 -32.10 -26.26
C ASP A 107 4.23 -31.69 -27.09
N ILE A 108 3.34 -32.64 -27.39
CA ILE A 108 2.06 -32.36 -28.07
C ILE A 108 0.98 -31.95 -27.06
N ALA A 109 1.08 -32.37 -25.79
CA ALA A 109 0.17 -31.98 -24.72
C ALA A 109 0.50 -30.58 -24.19
N GLN A 110 1.80 -30.23 -24.08
CA GLN A 110 2.23 -28.93 -23.57
C GLN A 110 2.03 -27.78 -24.59
N LYS A 111 2.10 -28.06 -25.90
CA LYS A 111 1.79 -27.08 -26.96
C LYS A 111 0.29 -26.83 -27.18
N ARG A 112 -0.60 -27.61 -26.56
CA ARG A 112 -2.05 -27.33 -26.55
C ARG A 112 -2.51 -26.52 -25.33
N ALA A 113 -1.69 -26.43 -24.28
CA ALA A 113 -2.00 -25.63 -23.08
C ALA A 113 -1.66 -24.12 -23.22
N MET A 114 -0.88 -23.73 -24.24
CA MET A 114 -0.51 -22.32 -24.48
C MET A 114 -1.41 -21.58 -25.49
N LYS A 115 -2.57 -22.16 -25.85
CA LYS A 115 -3.53 -21.58 -26.80
C LYS A 115 -4.89 -21.20 -26.20
N ASN A 116 -5.01 -21.18 -24.87
CA ASN A 116 -6.14 -20.56 -24.19
C ASN A 116 -5.77 -19.15 -23.71
N SER A 117 -5.36 -18.29 -24.64
CA SER A 117 -5.28 -16.84 -24.46
C SER A 117 -6.65 -16.19 -24.64
N HIS A 118 -7.70 -16.84 -24.14
CA HIS A 118 -9.06 -16.33 -24.27
C HIS A 118 -9.51 -15.80 -22.92
N ILE A 119 -9.35 -14.48 -22.82
CA ILE A 119 -10.29 -13.56 -22.16
C ILE A 119 -10.54 -13.94 -20.71
N ILE A 120 -9.87 -13.27 -19.78
CA ILE A 120 -10.28 -13.12 -18.37
C ILE A 120 -11.60 -12.32 -18.40
N PRO A 121 -12.79 -12.93 -18.33
CA PRO A 121 -14.02 -12.17 -18.33
C PRO A 121 -14.37 -11.93 -16.85
N PHE A 122 -14.67 -10.69 -16.47
CA PHE A 122 -15.18 -10.37 -15.13
C PHE A 122 -14.19 -10.52 -13.98
N LEU A 123 -12.97 -10.00 -14.11
CA LEU A 123 -12.50 -9.17 -13.00
C LEU A 123 -13.16 -7.82 -13.22
N HIS A 124 -13.87 -7.30 -12.22
CA HIS A 124 -14.25 -5.88 -12.20
C HIS A 124 -12.96 -5.05 -12.10
N THR A 125 -12.23 -4.94 -13.21
CA THR A 125 -11.21 -3.92 -13.39
C THR A 125 -11.94 -2.61 -13.19
N ILE A 126 -11.72 -1.99 -12.03
CA ILE A 126 -12.17 -0.64 -11.76
C ILE A 126 -11.59 0.19 -12.90
N ASP A 127 -12.46 0.73 -13.75
CA ASP A 127 -12.05 1.51 -14.90
C ASP A 127 -11.34 2.79 -14.41
N TYR A 128 -10.01 2.73 -14.41
CA TYR A 128 -9.13 3.82 -14.03
C TYR A 128 -8.69 4.66 -15.23
N SER A 129 -9.24 4.40 -16.42
CA SER A 129 -8.85 5.05 -17.69
C SER A 129 -8.95 6.58 -17.68
N GLY A 130 -9.73 7.15 -16.76
CA GLY A 130 -9.90 8.61 -16.63
C GLY A 130 -8.98 9.33 -15.64
N LYS A 131 -8.16 8.63 -14.83
CA LYS A 131 -7.33 9.27 -13.77
C LYS A 131 -5.96 8.59 -13.64
N PRO A 132 -4.97 8.94 -14.49
CA PRO A 132 -3.63 8.35 -14.45
C PRO A 132 -2.89 8.58 -13.12
N GLU A 133 -3.24 9.65 -12.39
CA GLU A 133 -2.66 9.97 -11.08
C GLU A 133 -2.99 8.90 -10.04
N GLY A 134 -4.23 8.40 -10.01
CA GLY A 134 -4.60 7.40 -9.00
C GLY A 134 -3.97 6.01 -9.23
N LEU A 135 -3.59 5.69 -10.47
CA LEU A 135 -2.82 4.47 -10.76
C LEU A 135 -1.38 4.56 -10.21
N ARG A 136 -0.77 5.75 -10.31
CA ARG A 136 0.57 6.01 -9.78
C ARG A 136 0.59 5.93 -8.26
N ASP A 137 -0.43 6.48 -7.60
CA ASP A 137 -0.56 6.38 -6.15
C ASP A 137 -0.65 4.93 -5.69
N LEU A 138 -1.47 4.12 -6.37
CA LEU A 138 -1.58 2.69 -6.07
C LEU A 138 -0.29 1.91 -6.36
N PHE A 139 0.48 2.30 -7.38
CA PHE A 139 1.81 1.74 -7.62
C PHE A 139 2.78 2.10 -6.49
N VAL A 140 2.75 3.34 -5.98
CA VAL A 140 3.54 3.74 -4.82
C VAL A 140 3.15 2.92 -3.58
N GLU A 141 1.86 2.65 -3.36
CA GLU A 141 1.43 1.75 -2.29
C GLU A 141 2.03 0.34 -2.44
N MET A 142 1.98 -0.23 -3.66
CA MET A 142 2.58 -1.53 -3.95
C MET A 142 4.09 -1.52 -3.67
N CYS A 143 4.81 -0.46 -4.08
CA CYS A 143 6.23 -0.29 -3.79
C CYS A 143 6.54 -0.18 -2.28
N PHE A 144 5.65 0.42 -1.50
CA PHE A 144 5.77 0.46 -0.04
C PHE A 144 5.78 -0.96 0.55
N PHE A 145 4.81 -1.80 0.16
CA PHE A 145 4.77 -3.20 0.62
C PHE A 145 5.95 -4.02 0.12
N ALA A 146 6.42 -3.79 -1.11
CA ALA A 146 7.62 -4.44 -1.63
C ALA A 146 8.87 -4.13 -0.78
N ARG A 147 9.01 -2.89 -0.31
CA ARG A 147 10.09 -2.51 0.63
C ARG A 147 10.00 -3.21 1.98
N LEU A 148 8.80 -3.62 2.39
CA LEU A 148 8.56 -4.43 3.58
C LEU A 148 8.73 -5.94 3.33
N GLY A 149 9.15 -6.35 2.13
CA GLY A 149 9.39 -7.74 1.77
C GLY A 149 8.14 -8.49 1.28
N PHE A 150 7.01 -7.81 1.12
CA PHE A 150 5.81 -8.43 0.57
C PHE A 150 5.89 -8.52 -0.96
N LEU A 151 5.51 -9.68 -1.49
CA LEU A 151 5.43 -9.88 -2.94
C LEU A 151 4.20 -9.21 -3.55
N GLN A 152 3.11 -9.15 -2.80
CA GLN A 152 1.83 -8.52 -3.15
C GLN A 152 1.35 -7.72 -1.94
N PRO A 153 0.65 -6.59 -2.14
CA PRO A 153 0.06 -5.84 -1.05
C PRO A 153 -1.08 -6.64 -0.40
N PRO A 154 -1.01 -6.97 0.91
CA PRO A 154 -2.05 -7.74 1.58
C PRO A 154 -3.35 -6.95 1.79
N SER A 155 -3.27 -5.63 1.78
CA SER A 155 -4.37 -4.69 1.97
C SER A 155 -3.98 -3.31 1.42
N CYS A 156 -4.89 -2.33 1.44
CA CYS A 156 -4.50 -0.93 1.23
C CYS A 156 -3.65 -0.40 2.41
N LEU A 157 -2.92 0.70 2.19
CA LEU A 157 -2.11 1.33 3.25
C LEU A 157 -2.93 1.76 4.47
N SER A 158 -4.14 2.27 4.27
CA SER A 158 -5.02 2.69 5.38
C SER A 158 -5.36 1.52 6.30
N CYS A 159 -5.69 0.35 5.75
CA CYS A 159 -5.93 -0.85 6.54
C CYS A 159 -4.64 -1.34 7.22
N ALA A 160 -3.51 -1.36 6.52
CA ALA A 160 -2.24 -1.77 7.13
C ALA A 160 -1.85 -0.87 8.31
N PHE A 161 -2.09 0.45 8.21
CA PHE A 161 -1.86 1.39 9.29
C PHE A 161 -2.80 1.18 10.47
N LEU A 162 -4.10 1.00 10.21
CA LEU A 162 -5.08 0.70 11.25
C LEU A 162 -4.75 -0.61 11.96
N ASP A 163 -4.35 -1.64 11.22
CA ASP A 163 -3.95 -2.94 11.78
C ASP A 163 -2.74 -2.80 12.70
N ALA A 164 -1.70 -2.10 12.26
CA ALA A 164 -0.51 -1.83 13.08
C ALA A 164 -0.84 -1.05 14.37
N LYS A 165 -1.88 -0.21 14.34
CA LYS A 165 -2.34 0.54 15.50
C LYS A 165 -3.21 -0.32 16.43
N LEU A 166 -4.19 -1.05 15.89
CA LEU A 166 -5.15 -1.86 16.64
C LEU A 166 -4.53 -3.14 17.22
N SER A 167 -3.47 -3.69 16.62
CA SER A 167 -2.70 -4.79 17.21
C SER A 167 -2.12 -4.45 18.59
N ARG A 168 -2.12 -3.16 18.99
CA ARG A 168 -1.74 -2.73 20.35
C ARG A 168 -2.90 -2.75 21.34
N ASP A 169 -4.13 -2.61 20.86
CA ASP A 169 -5.30 -2.32 21.70
C ASP A 169 -6.26 -3.53 21.85
N GLY A 170 -5.97 -4.66 21.18
CA GLY A 170 -6.59 -5.98 21.47
C GLY A 170 -8.04 -6.17 21.04
N ASP A 171 -8.74 -5.14 20.56
CA ASP A 171 -10.13 -5.24 20.11
C ASP A 171 -10.21 -5.40 18.58
N ASN A 172 -10.65 -6.58 18.14
CA ASN A 172 -10.70 -6.97 16.72
C ASN A 172 -12.14 -7.25 16.24
N SER A 173 -13.15 -6.81 16.99
CA SER A 173 -14.50 -7.37 16.89
C SER A 173 -15.43 -6.76 15.84
N ASN A 174 -15.00 -5.75 15.05
CA ASN A 174 -15.87 -5.19 14.01
C ASN A 174 -15.12 -4.54 12.83
N ARG A 175 -14.29 -5.32 12.12
CA ARG A 175 -13.62 -4.83 10.91
C ARG A 175 -14.60 -4.68 9.76
N VAL A 176 -14.96 -3.44 9.46
CA VAL A 176 -15.70 -3.05 8.26
C VAL A 176 -14.97 -3.57 7.01
N VAL A 177 -15.72 -4.15 6.07
CA VAL A 177 -15.20 -4.64 4.78
C VAL A 177 -14.63 -3.47 3.98
N CYS A 178 -13.31 -3.44 3.80
CA CYS A 178 -12.63 -2.36 3.10
C CYS A 178 -12.68 -2.56 1.58
N ARG A 179 -13.20 -1.55 0.88
CA ARG A 179 -13.31 -1.55 -0.59
C ARG A 179 -12.29 -0.65 -1.29
N CYS A 180 -11.28 -0.16 -0.58
CA CYS A 180 -10.22 0.64 -1.18
C CYS A 180 -9.53 -0.15 -2.30
N PRO A 181 -9.24 0.49 -3.45
CA PRO A 181 -8.55 -0.16 -4.54
C PRO A 181 -7.11 -0.50 -4.14
N VAL A 182 -6.59 -1.59 -4.68
CA VAL A 182 -5.21 -2.06 -4.50
C VAL A 182 -4.73 -2.63 -5.83
N VAL A 183 -3.47 -2.36 -6.19
CA VAL A 183 -2.83 -2.98 -7.36
C VAL A 183 -2.33 -4.37 -7.00
N TRP A 184 -2.67 -5.35 -7.84
CA TRP A 184 -2.25 -6.74 -7.69
C TRP A 184 -1.59 -7.23 -8.97
N ARG A 185 -0.45 -7.90 -8.88
CA ARG A 185 0.23 -8.43 -10.07
C ARG A 185 -0.41 -9.75 -10.50
N LYS A 186 -0.79 -9.87 -11.78
CA LYS A 186 -1.25 -11.15 -12.36
C LYS A 186 -0.14 -12.21 -12.28
N ASP A 187 1.10 -11.77 -12.49
CA ASP A 187 2.30 -12.58 -12.37
C ASP A 187 3.37 -11.82 -11.57
N ALA A 188 3.64 -12.28 -10.35
CA ALA A 188 4.64 -11.66 -9.49
C ALA A 188 6.09 -12.09 -9.82
N THR A 189 6.30 -12.91 -10.86
CA THR A 189 7.63 -13.19 -11.42
C THR A 189 8.05 -12.16 -12.47
N GLN A 190 7.11 -11.44 -13.10
CA GLN A 190 7.40 -10.47 -14.16
C GLN A 190 7.70 -9.06 -13.65
N SER A 191 8.87 -8.48 -13.97
CA SER A 191 9.19 -7.11 -13.56
C SER A 191 8.11 -6.10 -13.98
N LEU A 192 7.68 -5.25 -13.04
CA LEU A 192 6.68 -4.23 -13.28
C LEU A 192 7.36 -2.89 -13.58
N HIS A 193 7.13 -2.34 -14.78
CA HIS A 193 7.64 -1.02 -15.15
C HIS A 193 6.57 0.05 -14.89
N PRO A 194 6.90 1.19 -14.23
CA PRO A 194 5.93 2.24 -13.92
C PRO A 194 5.25 2.83 -15.17
N ASP A 195 5.94 2.86 -16.31
CA ASP A 195 5.38 3.36 -17.57
C ASP A 195 4.47 2.36 -18.30
N ARG A 196 4.40 1.11 -17.83
CA ARG A 196 3.62 0.02 -18.47
C ARG A 196 2.42 -0.43 -17.64
N LEU A 197 2.01 0.39 -16.67
CA LEU A 197 0.89 0.07 -15.80
C LEU A 197 -0.48 0.22 -16.49
N GLY A 198 -0.56 1.02 -17.55
CA GLY A 198 -1.80 1.40 -18.24
C GLY A 198 -1.92 0.92 -19.69
N GLY A 199 -1.20 -0.13 -20.10
CA GLY A 199 -1.46 -0.78 -21.39
C GLY A 199 -2.89 -1.33 -21.46
N ASP A 200 -3.39 -1.63 -22.67
CA ASP A 200 -4.72 -2.19 -22.90
C ASP A 200 -5.06 -3.23 -21.82
N ALA A 201 -6.28 -3.21 -21.26
CA ALA A 201 -6.65 -3.98 -20.05
C ALA A 201 -6.37 -5.50 -20.16
N SER A 202 -6.28 -6.03 -21.38
CA SER A 202 -5.86 -7.40 -21.70
C SER A 202 -4.38 -7.67 -21.47
N ASP A 203 -3.50 -6.68 -21.62
CA ASP A 203 -2.03 -6.82 -21.64
C ASP A 203 -1.34 -6.17 -20.42
N SER A 204 -2.09 -5.53 -19.52
CA SER A 204 -1.54 -5.06 -18.25
C SER A 204 -1.18 -6.24 -17.35
N GLY A 205 0.07 -6.31 -16.88
CA GLY A 205 0.56 -7.32 -15.93
C GLY A 205 -0.04 -7.21 -14.51
N ILE A 206 -0.98 -6.27 -14.32
CA ILE A 206 -1.66 -5.99 -13.06
C ILE A 206 -3.18 -6.10 -13.21
N VAL A 207 -3.85 -6.24 -12.08
CA VAL A 207 -5.28 -6.02 -11.92
C VAL A 207 -5.49 -5.05 -10.76
N ILE A 208 -6.48 -4.17 -10.89
CA ILE A 208 -6.93 -3.36 -9.76
C ILE A 208 -8.09 -4.09 -9.11
N THR A 209 -7.92 -4.39 -7.83
CA THR A 209 -8.89 -5.13 -7.03
C THR A 209 -9.21 -4.36 -5.75
N THR A 210 -10.12 -4.87 -4.92
CA THR A 210 -10.41 -4.27 -3.62
C THR A 210 -9.49 -4.83 -2.53
N CYS A 211 -9.28 -4.06 -1.48
CA CYS A 211 -8.56 -4.49 -0.28
C CYS A 211 -9.09 -5.82 0.28
N THR A 212 -10.41 -6.00 0.31
CA THR A 212 -11.03 -7.25 0.79
C THR A 212 -10.67 -8.43 -0.12
N THR A 213 -10.71 -8.24 -1.45
CA THR A 213 -10.31 -9.27 -2.40
C THR A 213 -8.83 -9.62 -2.28
N ALA A 214 -7.95 -8.63 -2.14
CA ALA A 214 -6.53 -8.84 -1.89
C ALA A 214 -6.29 -9.67 -0.62
N GLN A 215 -7.00 -9.36 0.47
CA GLN A 215 -6.94 -10.13 1.72
C GLN A 215 -7.45 -11.57 1.54
N ALA A 216 -8.52 -11.78 0.76
CA ALA A 216 -9.04 -13.11 0.46
C ALA A 216 -8.03 -13.95 -0.35
N TRP A 217 -7.42 -13.38 -1.39
CA TRP A 217 -6.34 -14.03 -2.12
C TRP A 217 -5.12 -14.32 -1.23
N MET A 218 -4.79 -13.46 -0.28
CA MET A 218 -3.75 -13.73 0.72
C MET A 218 -4.11 -14.83 1.73
N ARG A 219 -5.37 -15.28 1.77
CA ARG A 219 -5.83 -16.45 2.54
C ARG A 219 -6.07 -17.68 1.65
N ASP A 220 -5.62 -17.62 0.39
CA ASP A 220 -5.80 -18.67 -0.60
C ASP A 220 -7.30 -18.95 -0.90
N GLU A 221 -8.16 -17.94 -0.72
CA GLU A 221 -9.59 -18.00 -1.05
C GLU A 221 -9.83 -17.70 -2.54
N VAL A 222 -10.92 -18.25 -3.09
CA VAL A 222 -11.36 -18.01 -4.46
C VAL A 222 -12.28 -16.79 -4.50
N VAL A 223 -11.99 -15.83 -5.36
CA VAL A 223 -12.81 -14.63 -5.59
C VAL A 223 -13.01 -14.44 -7.09
N GLU A 224 -14.27 -14.32 -7.52
CA GLU A 224 -14.64 -14.13 -8.95
C GLU A 224 -14.06 -15.24 -9.87
N GLY A 225 -13.91 -16.46 -9.35
CA GLY A 225 -13.34 -17.58 -10.11
C GLY A 225 -11.81 -17.55 -10.21
N PHE A 226 -11.12 -16.68 -9.46
CA PHE A 226 -9.67 -16.62 -9.41
C PHE A 226 -9.14 -16.87 -8.00
N CYS A 227 -7.98 -17.51 -7.90
CA CYS A 227 -7.22 -17.65 -6.67
C CYS A 227 -5.74 -17.30 -6.89
N TRP A 228 -5.05 -16.95 -5.81
CA TRP A 228 -3.62 -16.70 -5.84
C TRP A 228 -2.85 -18.00 -5.61
N ASP A 229 -2.10 -18.45 -6.61
CA ASP A 229 -1.17 -19.57 -6.45
C ASP A 229 0.17 -19.04 -5.91
N ARG A 230 0.47 -19.33 -4.65
CA ARG A 230 1.74 -18.93 -4.00
C ARG A 230 2.98 -19.59 -4.59
N LYS A 231 2.86 -20.82 -5.10
CA LYS A 231 3.98 -21.57 -5.67
C LYS A 231 4.34 -20.99 -7.03
N LEU A 232 3.34 -20.77 -7.87
CA LEU A 232 3.52 -20.15 -9.18
C LEU A 232 3.73 -18.65 -9.09
N ARG A 233 3.31 -18.02 -7.98
CA ARG A 233 3.29 -16.56 -7.76
C ARG A 233 2.43 -15.86 -8.81
N LYS A 234 1.26 -16.43 -9.10
CA LYS A 234 0.35 -15.98 -10.16
C LYS A 234 -1.09 -16.04 -9.71
N LEU A 235 -1.91 -15.15 -10.28
CA LEU A 235 -3.35 -15.26 -10.22
C LEU A 235 -3.80 -16.29 -11.27
N VAL A 236 -4.50 -17.33 -10.84
CA VAL A 236 -4.94 -18.44 -11.69
C VAL A 236 -6.46 -18.63 -11.62
N PRO A 237 -7.12 -19.06 -12.71
CA PRO A 237 -8.51 -19.49 -12.65
C PRO A 237 -8.65 -20.68 -11.68
N SER A 238 -9.65 -20.63 -10.80
CA SER A 238 -10.06 -21.75 -9.97
C SER A 238 -11.19 -22.50 -10.69
N HIS A 239 -10.95 -23.77 -10.99
CA HIS A 239 -11.96 -24.69 -11.52
C HIS A 239 -12.80 -25.30 -10.41
#